data_AF-A0A966Y7P6-F1
#
_entry.id   AF-A0A966Y7P6-F1
#
_cell.length_a   1.000
_cell.length_b   1.000
_cell.length_c   1.000
_cell.angle_alpha   90.00
_cell.angle_beta   90.00
_cell.angle_gamma   90.00
#
_symmetry.space_group_name_H-M   'P 1'
#
loop_
_entity.id
_entity.type
_entity.pdbx_description
1 polymer ?
#
loop_
_entity_poly.entity_id
_entity_poly.type
_entity_poly.pdbx_seq_one_letter_code
_entity_poly.pdbx_strand_id
1 'polypeptide(L)' 'ADICITSDLTLSTDAAPSDAFTMAEVEGIAVSFVKAEGEKCGRCWKILPDVGTHSHAGVCGRCDDALS' A
#
# COMPACT_ATOMS: atom_id res chain seq x y z
N ALA A 1 5.00 2.76 2.04
CA ALA A 1 4.59 1.40 2.45
C ALA A 1 5.75 0.40 2.53
N ASP A 2 6.89 0.66 1.88
CA ASP A 2 7.98 -0.31 1.64
C ASP A 2 8.58 -0.90 2.90
N ILE A 3 8.77 -0.10 3.97
CA ILE A 3 9.31 -0.60 5.25
C ILE A 3 8.43 -1.70 5.84
N CYS A 4 7.11 -1.58 5.67
CA CYS A 4 6.14 -2.56 6.15
C CYS A 4 5.91 -3.71 5.16
N ILE A 5 6.58 -3.69 3.99
CA ILE A 5 6.41 -4.67 2.91
C ILE A 5 4.94 -4.78 2.47
N THR A 6 4.19 -3.67 2.53
CA THR A 6 2.81 -3.56 2.05
C THR A 6 2.75 -2.81 0.72
N SER A 7 1.63 -2.98 0.00
CA SER A 7 1.42 -2.26 -1.26
C SER A 7 1.17 -0.77 -1.02
N ASP A 8 0.41 -0.45 0.03
CA ASP A 8 0.10 0.93 0.43
C ASP A 8 0.05 1.08 1.96
N LEU A 9 0.06 2.33 2.45
CA LEU A 9 -0.08 2.71 3.85
C LEU A 9 -0.65 4.14 3.95
N THR A 10 -1.70 4.29 4.76
CA THR A 10 -2.20 5.61 5.18
C THR A 10 -1.93 5.80 6.67
N LEU A 11 -1.49 7.01 7.06
CA LEU A 11 -1.32 7.40 8.45
C LEU A 11 -2.34 8.49 8.78
N SER A 12 -3.08 8.32 9.86
CA SER A 12 -4.05 9.29 10.38
C SER A 12 -3.88 9.50 11.88
N THR A 13 -4.31 10.66 12.37
CA THR A 13 -4.44 11.00 13.80
C THR A 13 -5.88 10.91 14.30
N ASP A 14 -6.80 10.41 13.48
CA ASP A 14 -8.19 10.20 13.87
C ASP A 14 -8.30 9.13 14.96
N ALA A 15 -9.45 9.11 15.65
CA ALA A 15 -9.72 8.09 16.65
C ALA A 15 -9.65 6.68 16.03
N ALA A 16 -8.94 5.78 16.69
CA ALA A 16 -8.76 4.42 16.21
C ALA A 16 -10.12 3.68 16.11
N PRO A 17 -10.37 2.92 15.03
CA PRO A 17 -11.51 2.02 14.95
C PRO A 17 -11.52 1.03 16.11
N SER A 18 -12.71 0.63 16.58
CA SER A 18 -12.87 -0.25 17.74
C SER A 18 -12.31 -1.66 17.53
N ASP A 19 -12.17 -2.08 16.27
CA ASP A 19 -11.65 -3.37 15.83
C ASP A 19 -10.19 -3.30 15.34
N ALA A 20 -9.54 -2.15 15.46
CA ALA A 20 -8.14 -1.99 15.08
C ALA A 20 -7.22 -2.81 16.01
N PHE A 21 -6.15 -3.34 15.44
CA PHE A 21 -5.12 -4.03 16.21
C PHE A 21 -4.32 -3.02 17.05
N THR A 22 -4.11 -3.32 18.32
CA THR A 22 -3.37 -2.50 19.28
C THR A 22 -2.43 -3.37 20.11
N MET A 23 -1.37 -2.76 20.67
CA MET A 23 -0.41 -3.45 21.55
C MET A 23 -0.22 -2.65 22.83
N ALA A 24 -0.29 -3.31 23.99
CA ALA A 24 -0.12 -2.66 25.29
C ALA A 24 1.27 -2.05 25.49
N GLU A 25 2.29 -2.59 24.82
CA GLU A 25 3.68 -2.13 24.89
C GLU A 25 3.94 -0.85 24.07
N VAL A 26 3.00 -0.47 23.19
CA VAL A 26 3.11 0.70 22.31
C VAL A 26 1.80 1.51 22.37
N GLU A 27 1.68 2.34 23.40
CA GLU A 27 0.50 3.18 23.60
C GLU A 27 0.30 4.20 22.46
N GLY A 28 -0.97 4.48 22.14
CA GLY A 28 -1.35 5.47 21.15
C GLY A 28 -1.23 5.03 19.68
N ILE A 29 -0.83 3.77 19.41
CA ILE A 29 -0.76 3.21 18.06
C ILE A 29 -1.85 2.16 17.85
N ALA A 30 -2.58 2.31 16.75
CA ALA A 30 -3.55 1.34 16.27
C ALA A 30 -3.34 1.09 14.77
N VAL A 31 -3.56 -0.14 14.32
CA VAL A 31 -3.37 -0.54 12.92
C VAL A 31 -4.62 -1.25 12.42
N SER A 32 -5.15 -0.77 11.30
CA SER A 32 -6.18 -1.48 10.54
C SER A 32 -5.56 -2.13 9.30
N PHE A 33 -5.94 -3.38 9.04
CA PHE A 33 -5.45 -4.14 7.89
C PHE A 33 -6.54 -4.21 6.83
N VAL A 34 -6.26 -3.64 5.67
CA VAL A 34 -7.17 -3.65 4.52
C VAL A 34 -6.44 -4.12 3.28
N LYS A 35 -7.18 -4.68 2.31
CA LYS A 35 -6.63 -4.97 0.99
C LYS A 35 -6.37 -3.66 0.26
N ALA A 36 -5.19 -3.53 -0.33
CA ALA A 36 -4.89 -2.43 -1.23
C ALA A 36 -5.76 -2.49 -2.49
N GLU A 37 -6.07 -1.32 -3.05
CA GLU A 37 -6.92 -1.16 -4.23
C GLU A 37 -6.10 -1.16 -5.53
N GLY A 38 -6.76 -1.56 -6.62
CA GLY A 38 -6.16 -1.63 -7.96
C GLY A 38 -5.69 -3.04 -8.34
N GLU A 39 -4.69 -3.10 -9.22
CA GLU A 39 -4.23 -4.33 -9.84
C GLU A 39 -2.78 -4.65 -9.48
N LYS A 40 -2.36 -5.91 -9.63
CA LYS A 40 -0.99 -6.34 -9.35
C LYS A 40 -0.04 -5.88 -10.45
N CYS A 41 0.97 -5.08 -10.10
CA CYS A 41 2.07 -4.74 -11.00
C CYS A 41 2.91 -5.98 -11.34
N GLY A 42 3.13 -6.25 -12.64
CA GLY A 42 3.90 -7.40 -13.11
C GLY A 42 5.39 -7.40 -12.73
N ARG A 43 5.97 -6.23 -12.41
CA ARG A 43 7.41 -6.07 -12.11
C ARG A 43 7.71 -6.00 -10.61
N CYS A 44 7.04 -5.11 -9.87
CA CYS A 44 7.30 -4.94 -8.43
C CYS A 44 6.31 -5.68 -7.51
N TRP A 45 5.27 -6.30 -8.08
CA TRP A 45 4.24 -7.10 -7.38
C TRP A 45 3.37 -6.35 -6.36
N LYS A 46 3.49 -5.03 -6.25
CA LYS A 46 2.53 -4.22 -5.49
C LYS A 46 1.18 -4.15 -6.19
N ILE A 47 0.11 -4.08 -5.39
CA ILE A 47 -1.23 -3.75 -5.85
C ILE A 47 -1.37 -2.23 -5.87
N LEU A 48 -1.58 -1.63 -7.04
CA LEU A 48 -1.69 -0.17 -7.17
C LEU A 48 -2.80 0.22 -8.16
N PRO A 49 -3.49 1.36 -7.94
CA PRO A 49 -4.57 1.82 -8.83
C PRO A 49 -4.11 2.22 -10.24
N ASP A 50 -2.84 2.54 -10.42
CA ASP A 50 -2.27 3.05 -11.66
C ASP A 50 -1.66 1.95 -12.56
N VAL A 51 -1.81 0.68 -12.19
CA VAL A 51 -1.27 -0.42 -13.00
C VAL A 51 -1.97 -0.49 -14.34
N GLY A 52 -1.18 -0.45 -15.42
CA GLY A 52 -1.69 -0.53 -16.79
C GLY A 52 -2.16 0.81 -17.37
N THR A 53 -1.94 1.93 -16.68
CA THR A 53 -2.27 3.28 -17.20
C THR A 53 -1.08 3.98 -17.87
N HIS A 54 0.03 3.26 -18.08
CA HIS A 54 1.31 3.80 -18.54
C HIS A 54 1.78 3.14 -19.84
N SER A 55 2.98 3.48 -20.31
CA SER A 55 3.46 3.08 -21.65
C SER A 55 3.69 1.57 -21.77
N HIS A 56 4.25 0.94 -20.74
CA HIS A 56 4.41 -0.51 -20.64
C HIS A 56 3.16 -1.13 -20.01
N ALA A 57 2.62 -2.17 -20.66
CA ALA A 57 1.41 -2.84 -20.19
C ALA A 57 1.63 -3.55 -18.84
N GLY A 58 0.63 -3.45 -17.95
CA GLY A 58 0.60 -4.21 -16.70
C GLY A 58 1.62 -3.80 -15.63
N VAL A 59 2.20 -2.60 -15.74
CA VAL A 59 3.09 -2.04 -14.71
C VAL A 59 2.54 -0.75 -14.13
N CYS A 60 2.94 -0.44 -12.88
CA CYS A 60 2.71 0.87 -12.26
C CYS A 60 3.74 1.89 -12.75
N GLY A 61 3.51 3.18 -12.49
CA GLY A 61 4.31 4.28 -13.02
C GLY A 61 5.79 4.17 -12.65
N ARG A 62 6.11 3.85 -11.39
CA ARG A 62 7.51 3.62 -10.96
C ARG A 62 8.20 2.52 -11.79
N CYS A 63 7.47 1.47 -12.15
CA CYS A 63 8.03 0.39 -12.94
C CYS A 63 8.10 0.75 -14.43
N ASP A 64 7.18 1.57 -14.93
CA ASP A 64 7.23 2.14 -16.27
C ASP A 64 8.48 3.00 -16.46
N ASP A 65 8.73 3.93 -15.54
CA ASP A 65 9.89 4.82 -15.55
C ASP A 65 11.21 4.05 -15.60
N ALA A 66 11.26 2.91 -14.91
CA ALA A 66 12.46 2.09 -14.79
C ALA A 66 12.66 1.09 -15.96
N LEU A 67 11.73 1.03 -16.90
CA LEU A 67 11.85 0.26 -18.15
C LEU A 67 12.30 1.13 -19.32
N SER A 68 12.35 2.45 -19.14
CA SER A 68 12.81 3.45 -20.11
C SER A 68 14.25 3.88 -19.85
#